data_AF-A0AAE0ZW47-F1
#
_entry.id   AF-A0AAE0ZW47-F1
#
_cell.length_a   1.000
_cell.length_b   1.000
_cell.length_c   1.000
_cell.angle_alpha   90.00
_cell.angle_beta   90.00
_cell.angle_gamma   90.00
#
_symmetry.space_group_name_H-M   'P 1'
#
loop_
_entity.id
_entity.type
_entity.pdbx_description
1 polymer ?
#
loop_
_entity_poly.entity_id
_entity_poly.type
_entity_poly.pdbx_seq_one_letter_code
_entity_poly.pdbx_strand_id
1 'polypeptide(L)'
;MAHDRFLEIWTYLHAINEKDGTTDKTDKIYKVRPILNTLLEKFRYCYLPKQFLNLDEGMIPTKNRFAIKQYIKDKPIKFGIKSFILCEGDTGYIVASEIYTGKSDIEVQNLGVTGNVVLWLFKQGEASRKNHILVMDRYYNSVTLTKH
;
A
#
# COMPACT_ATOMS: atom_id res chain seq x y z
N MET A 1 5.87 -27.06 16.26
CA MET A 1 5.75 -26.11 17.38
C MET A 1 4.55 -26.53 18.22
N ALA A 2 4.63 -26.52 19.55
CA ALA A 2 3.48 -26.83 20.40
C ALA A 2 2.38 -25.75 20.25
N HIS A 3 1.12 -26.15 20.41
CA HIS A 3 -0.03 -25.26 20.29
C HIS A 3 0.11 -24.01 21.17
N ASP A 4 0.43 -24.19 22.45
CA ASP A 4 0.51 -23.08 23.40
C ASP A 4 1.66 -22.13 23.06
N ARG A 5 2.78 -22.68 22.59
CA ARG A 5 3.93 -21.89 22.13
C ARG A 5 3.58 -21.02 20.92
N PHE A 6 2.76 -21.54 20.01
CA PHE A 6 2.28 -20.77 18.86
C PHE A 6 1.39 -19.61 19.29
N LEU A 7 0.44 -19.85 20.22
CA LEU A 7 -0.45 -18.82 20.73
C LEU A 7 0.28 -17.72 21.51
N GLU A 8 1.29 -18.07 22.30
CA GLU A 8 2.15 -17.10 22.97
C GLU A 8 2.83 -16.17 21.96
N ILE A 9 3.50 -16.75 20.95
CA ILE A 9 4.20 -15.97 19.91
C ILE A 9 3.20 -15.08 19.17
N TRP A 10 2.05 -15.62 18.78
CA TRP A 10 1.00 -14.87 18.07
C TRP A 10 0.49 -13.67 18.88
N THR A 11 0.33 -13.85 20.20
CA THR A 11 -0.21 -12.81 21.10
C THR A 11 0.79 -11.68 21.35
N TYR A 12 2.07 -12.01 21.47
CA TYR A 12 3.13 -11.07 21.82
C TYR A 12 4.00 -10.64 20.61
N LEU A 13 3.56 -10.92 19.38
CA LEU A 13 4.26 -10.49 18.19
C LEU A 13 4.16 -8.96 18.03
N HIS A 14 5.30 -8.28 18.13
CA HIS A 14 5.40 -6.84 17.94
C HIS A 14 6.53 -6.52 16.95
N ALA A 15 6.28 -5.56 16.06
CA ALA A 15 7.24 -5.12 15.05
C ALA A 15 7.98 -3.83 15.43
N ILE A 16 7.61 -3.21 16.55
CA ILE A 16 8.13 -1.92 16.98
C ILE A 16 8.50 -1.97 18.46
N ASN A 17 9.43 -1.09 18.85
CA ASN A 17 9.69 -0.80 20.25
C ASN A 17 8.83 0.39 20.71
N GLU A 18 7.78 0.13 21.48
CA GLU A 18 6.84 1.17 21.97
C GLU A 18 7.50 2.22 22.88
N LYS A 19 8.70 1.93 23.41
CA LYS A 19 9.50 2.86 24.23
C LYS A 19 10.41 3.76 23.41
N ASP A 20 10.54 3.52 22.11
CA ASP A 20 11.35 4.35 21.23
C ASP A 20 10.64 5.69 20.98
N GLY A 21 11.26 6.78 21.44
CA GLY A 21 10.74 8.14 21.30
C GLY A 21 10.76 8.68 19.87
N THR A 22 11.43 8.01 18.93
CA THR A 22 11.44 8.38 17.51
C THR A 22 10.24 7.84 16.74
N THR A 23 9.44 6.96 17.35
CA THR A 23 8.25 6.37 16.73
C THR A 23 7.21 7.46 16.48
N ASP A 24 6.91 7.71 15.21
CA ASP A 24 5.81 8.60 14.84
C ASP A 24 4.46 7.93 15.11
N LYS A 25 3.84 8.30 16.23
CA LYS A 25 2.52 7.79 16.64
C LYS A 25 1.36 8.53 15.95
N THR A 26 1.64 9.55 15.14
CA THR A 26 0.61 10.23 14.34
C THR A 26 0.20 9.40 13.13
N ASP A 27 1.13 8.60 12.58
CA ASP A 27 0.84 7.57 11.59
C ASP A 27 -0.08 6.48 12.17
N LYS A 28 -1.29 6.31 11.60
CA LYS A 28 -2.27 5.33 12.09
C LYS A 28 -1.81 3.87 11.98
N ILE A 29 -0.79 3.58 11.18
CA ILE A 29 -0.25 2.22 10.99
C ILE A 29 1.20 2.06 11.46
N TYR A 30 1.69 2.97 12.32
CA TYR A 30 3.06 2.96 12.84
C TYR A 30 3.52 1.59 13.36
N LYS A 31 2.61 0.81 13.95
CA LYS A 31 2.88 -0.53 14.50
C LYS A 31 3.34 -1.56 13.49
N VAL A 32 2.98 -1.40 12.21
CA VAL A 32 3.35 -2.33 11.13
C VAL A 32 4.27 -1.68 10.09
N ARG A 33 4.46 -0.36 10.17
CA ARG A 33 5.21 0.43 9.19
C ARG A 33 6.63 -0.10 8.94
N PRO A 34 7.44 -0.51 9.94
CA PRO A 34 8.79 -1.00 9.67
C PRO A 34 8.82 -2.29 8.85
N ILE A 35 7.92 -3.23 9.16
CA ILE A 35 7.80 -4.48 8.38
C ILE A 35 7.30 -4.16 6.97
N LEU A 36 6.27 -3.34 6.84
CA LEU A 36 5.72 -2.97 5.54
C LEU A 36 6.78 -2.31 4.65
N ASN A 37 7.51 -1.32 5.18
CA ASN A 37 8.57 -0.63 4.46
C ASN A 37 9.66 -1.61 4.03
N THR A 38 10.11 -2.47 4.94
CA THR A 38 11.11 -3.50 4.64
C THR A 38 10.66 -4.42 3.51
N LEU A 39 9.41 -4.89 3.53
CA LEU A 39 8.86 -5.74 2.47
C LEU A 39 8.79 -5.01 1.14
N LEU A 40 8.27 -3.78 1.12
CA LEU A 40 8.14 -2.98 -0.11
C LEU A 40 9.51 -2.60 -0.69
N GLU A 41 10.51 -2.31 0.15
CA GLU A 41 11.90 -2.15 -0.29
C GLU A 41 12.45 -3.42 -0.92
N LYS A 42 12.24 -4.58 -0.29
CA LYS A 42 12.68 -5.86 -0.85
C LYS A 42 11.96 -6.22 -2.14
N PHE A 43 10.67 -5.93 -2.26
CA PHE A 43 9.94 -6.19 -3.49
C PHE A 43 10.54 -5.46 -4.69
N ARG A 44 10.92 -4.19 -4.50
CA ARG A 44 11.57 -3.37 -5.51
C ARG A 44 12.99 -3.82 -5.80
N TYR A 45 13.74 -4.19 -4.77
CA TYR A 45 15.11 -4.66 -4.93
C TYR A 45 15.21 -6.00 -5.67
N CYS A 46 14.29 -6.93 -5.39
CA CYS A 46 14.35 -8.30 -5.89
C CYS A 46 13.79 -8.48 -7.31
N TYR A 47 13.06 -7.51 -7.85
CA TYR A 47 12.36 -7.67 -9.11
C TYR A 47 12.29 -6.36 -9.89
N LEU A 48 12.70 -6.41 -11.17
CA LEU A 48 12.51 -5.33 -12.11
C LEU A 48 11.25 -5.62 -12.96
N PRO A 49 10.19 -4.81 -12.84
CA PRO A 49 8.98 -5.06 -13.60
C PRO A 49 9.17 -4.81 -15.09
N LYS A 50 8.40 -5.54 -15.90
CA LYS A 50 8.25 -5.29 -17.34
C LYS A 50 7.50 -3.99 -17.62
N GLN A 51 7.27 -3.72 -18.90
CA GLN A 51 6.66 -2.49 -19.38
C GLN A 51 5.25 -2.23 -18.83
N PHE A 52 4.39 -3.26 -18.76
CA PHE A 52 2.99 -3.10 -18.37
C PHE A 52 2.82 -3.15 -16.84
N LEU A 53 2.23 -2.10 -16.29
CA LEU A 53 1.92 -1.97 -14.87
C LEU A 53 0.42 -1.75 -14.68
N ASN A 54 -0.16 -2.38 -13.66
CA ASN A 54 -1.57 -2.27 -13.29
C ASN A 54 -1.69 -1.61 -11.91
N LEU A 55 -2.59 -0.65 -11.79
CA LEU A 55 -2.90 0.01 -10.52
C LEU A 55 -4.39 -0.18 -10.19
N ASP A 56 -4.67 -0.74 -9.01
CA ASP A 56 -6.01 -1.01 -8.48
C ASP A 56 -5.94 -1.05 -6.93
N GLU A 57 -7.09 -1.20 -6.28
CA GLU A 57 -7.22 -1.41 -4.85
C GLU A 57 -7.47 -2.85 -4.45
N GLY A 58 -6.67 -3.28 -3.47
CA GLY A 58 -6.89 -4.48 -2.68
C GLY A 58 -7.66 -4.20 -1.40
N MET A 59 -8.37 -5.23 -0.91
CA MET A 59 -9.03 -5.22 0.40
C MET A 59 -8.45 -6.32 1.28
N ILE A 60 -7.83 -5.92 2.39
CA ILE A 60 -7.35 -6.84 3.41
C ILE A 60 -8.50 -7.09 4.39
N PRO A 61 -9.00 -8.34 4.52
CA PRO A 61 -10.15 -8.62 5.36
C PRO A 61 -9.82 -8.39 6.83
N THR A 62 -10.73 -7.73 7.56
CA THR A 62 -10.58 -7.59 9.01
C THR A 62 -11.93 -7.59 9.73
N LYS A 63 -12.00 -8.37 10.80
CA LYS A 63 -13.12 -8.37 11.74
C LYS A 63 -12.93 -7.34 12.86
N ASN A 64 -11.71 -6.84 13.05
CA ASN A 64 -11.37 -5.93 14.12
C ASN A 64 -11.87 -4.51 13.87
N ARG A 65 -11.99 -3.75 14.95
CA ARG A 65 -12.38 -2.33 14.91
C ARG A 65 -11.13 -1.48 14.75
N PHE A 66 -10.82 -1.11 13.52
CA PHE A 66 -9.73 -0.19 13.20
C PHE A 66 -10.29 1.12 12.66
N ALA A 67 -9.65 2.24 13.01
CA ALA A 67 -10.04 3.57 12.53
C ALA A 67 -9.89 3.73 11.00
N ILE A 68 -9.06 2.91 10.36
CA ILE A 68 -8.79 2.93 8.92
C ILE A 68 -9.68 1.96 8.12
N LYS A 69 -10.54 1.20 8.79
CA LYS A 69 -11.42 0.23 8.15
C LYS A 69 -12.37 0.91 7.16
N GLN A 70 -12.39 0.42 5.92
CA GLN A 70 -13.22 0.91 4.84
C GLN A 70 -14.36 -0.04 4.51
N TYR A 71 -15.44 0.53 4.00
CA TYR A 71 -16.53 -0.20 3.36
C TYR A 71 -16.52 0.08 1.84
N ILE A 72 -16.42 -0.96 1.03
CA ILE A 72 -16.52 -0.88 -0.43
C ILE A 72 -17.62 -1.81 -0.89
N LYS A 73 -18.74 -1.24 -1.35
CA LYS A 73 -19.99 -1.97 -1.64
C LYS A 73 -19.81 -3.12 -2.63
N ASP A 74 -19.01 -2.88 -3.67
CA ASP A 74 -18.94 -3.76 -4.85
C ASP A 74 -17.73 -4.71 -4.83
N LYS A 75 -16.89 -4.69 -3.78
CA LYS A 75 -15.80 -5.66 -3.61
C LYS A 75 -16.32 -6.91 -2.85
N PRO A 76 -15.82 -8.12 -3.14
CA PRO A 76 -16.21 -9.34 -2.43
C PRO A 76 -15.99 -9.22 -0.92
N ILE A 77 -14.86 -8.64 -0.52
CA ILE A 77 -14.55 -8.27 0.86
C ILE A 77 -15.01 -6.82 1.06
N LYS A 78 -16.26 -6.66 1.52
CA LYS A 78 -16.86 -5.34 1.67
C LYS A 78 -16.25 -4.51 2.80
N PHE A 79 -15.87 -5.15 3.89
CA PHE A 79 -15.30 -4.50 5.07
C PHE A 79 -13.85 -4.93 5.28
N GLY A 80 -12.91 -4.00 5.18
CA GLY A 80 -11.49 -4.33 5.20
C GLY A 80 -10.59 -3.11 5.33
N ILE A 81 -9.28 -3.35 5.32
CA ILE A 81 -8.29 -2.28 5.15
C ILE A 81 -8.04 -2.15 3.65
N LYS A 82 -8.28 -0.95 3.12
CA LYS A 82 -8.06 -0.63 1.70
C LYS A 82 -6.56 -0.39 1.47
N SER A 83 -6.00 -0.97 0.43
CA SER A 83 -4.62 -0.73 -0.01
C SER A 83 -4.61 -0.42 -1.50
N PHE A 84 -3.88 0.61 -1.90
CA PHE A 84 -3.56 0.87 -3.31
C PHE A 84 -2.36 0.00 -3.69
N ILE A 85 -2.43 -0.70 -4.81
CA ILE A 85 -1.41 -1.67 -5.19
C ILE A 85 -1.02 -1.42 -6.65
N LEU A 86 0.28 -1.28 -6.88
CA LEU A 86 0.90 -1.24 -8.20
C LEU A 86 1.56 -2.59 -8.46
N CYS A 87 1.09 -3.30 -9.48
CA CYS A 87 1.60 -4.61 -9.87
C CYS A 87 2.12 -4.62 -11.31
N GLU A 88 3.01 -5.56 -11.61
CA GLU A 88 3.31 -5.91 -13.00
C GLU A 88 2.12 -6.64 -13.65
N GLY A 89 1.80 -6.29 -14.89
CA GLY A 89 0.65 -6.83 -15.61
C GLY A 89 0.71 -8.32 -15.92
N ASP A 90 1.89 -8.88 -16.25
CA ASP A 90 1.99 -10.29 -16.66
C ASP A 90 2.01 -11.24 -15.45
N THR A 91 2.76 -10.90 -14.41
CA THR A 91 3.00 -11.78 -13.26
C THR A 91 2.13 -11.46 -12.04
N GLY A 92 1.52 -10.27 -12.00
CA GLY A 92 0.84 -9.77 -10.80
C GLY A 92 1.80 -9.39 -9.66
N TYR A 93 3.12 -9.36 -9.91
CA TYR A 93 4.11 -9.05 -8.88
C TYR A 93 3.90 -7.64 -8.32
N ILE A 94 3.85 -7.50 -6.99
CA ILE A 94 3.65 -6.21 -6.32
C ILE A 94 4.95 -5.40 -6.39
N VAL A 95 4.90 -4.28 -7.11
CA VAL A 95 6.02 -3.35 -7.26
C VAL A 95 6.00 -2.30 -6.15
N ALA A 96 4.81 -1.76 -5.85
CA ALA A 96 4.61 -0.79 -4.78
C ALA A 96 3.20 -0.92 -4.22
N SER A 97 2.99 -0.49 -2.97
CA SER A 97 1.67 -0.48 -2.34
C SER A 97 1.60 0.60 -1.27
N GLU A 98 0.42 1.14 -1.03
CA GLU A 98 0.16 2.07 0.09
C GLU A 98 -1.17 1.75 0.76
N ILE A 99 -1.17 1.71 2.09
CA ILE A 99 -2.39 1.49 2.89
C ILE A 99 -3.15 2.81 3.02
N TYR A 100 -4.44 2.78 2.72
CA TYR A 100 -5.29 3.95 2.89
C TYR A 100 -5.69 4.14 4.37
N THR A 101 -5.31 5.27 4.95
CA THR A 101 -5.53 5.59 6.38
C THR A 101 -6.64 6.64 6.61
N GLY A 102 -7.42 6.97 5.58
CA GLY A 102 -8.57 7.91 5.64
C GLY A 102 -8.24 9.36 5.28
N LYS A 103 -6.97 9.77 5.39
CA LYS A 103 -6.42 10.98 4.77
C LYS A 103 -5.12 10.57 4.08
N SER A 104 -4.88 11.15 2.91
CA SER A 104 -3.62 10.95 2.21
C SER A 104 -2.72 12.13 2.56
N ASP A 105 -1.74 11.91 3.41
CA ASP A 105 -0.66 12.89 3.67
C ASP A 105 0.36 12.91 2.52
N ILE A 106 0.15 12.05 1.51
CA ILE A 106 0.88 12.06 0.25
C ILE A 106 0.40 13.25 -0.56
N GLU A 107 1.15 14.34 -0.49
CA GLU A 107 1.04 15.49 -1.37
C GLU A 107 2.26 15.54 -2.29
N VAL A 108 2.13 14.95 -3.48
CA VAL A 108 3.20 14.99 -4.48
C VAL A 108 3.06 16.22 -5.36
N GLN A 109 1.82 16.55 -5.75
CA GLN A 109 1.44 17.71 -6.55
C GLN A 109 -0.01 18.14 -6.22
N ASN A 110 -0.50 19.21 -6.86
CA ASN A 110 -1.89 19.64 -6.73
C ASN A 110 -2.84 18.82 -7.64
N LEU A 111 -2.79 17.49 -7.51
CA LEU A 111 -3.55 16.52 -8.34
C LEU A 111 -4.73 15.86 -7.59
N GLY A 112 -4.98 16.28 -6.36
CA GLY A 112 -5.92 15.62 -5.47
C GLY A 112 -5.41 14.26 -4.98
N VAL A 113 -6.24 13.60 -4.17
CA VAL A 113 -5.85 12.37 -3.44
C VAL A 113 -5.46 11.24 -4.39
N THR A 114 -6.28 10.96 -5.41
CA THR A 114 -6.05 9.83 -6.32
C THR A 114 -4.84 10.04 -7.21
N GLY A 115 -4.69 11.23 -7.82
CA GLY A 115 -3.52 11.55 -8.65
C GLY A 115 -2.21 11.53 -7.86
N ASN A 116 -2.22 12.00 -6.61
CA ASN A 116 -1.04 11.96 -5.76
C ASN A 116 -0.63 10.54 -5.37
N VAL A 117 -1.59 9.67 -5.04
CA VAL A 117 -1.32 8.26 -4.77
C VAL A 117 -0.74 7.57 -6.01
N VAL A 118 -1.29 7.82 -7.20
CA VAL A 118 -0.77 7.25 -8.46
C VAL A 118 0.68 7.67 -8.67
N LEU A 119 0.98 8.98 -8.63
CA LEU A 119 2.34 9.48 -8.83
C LEU A 119 3.30 8.95 -7.76
N TRP A 120 2.85 8.85 -6.51
CA TRP A 120 3.67 8.33 -5.44
C TRP A 120 4.03 6.86 -5.67
N LEU A 121 3.04 6.00 -5.94
CA LEU A 121 3.26 4.57 -6.20
C LEU A 121 4.19 4.37 -7.40
N PHE A 122 3.96 5.13 -8.47
CA PHE A 122 4.78 5.06 -9.68
C PHE A 122 6.23 5.50 -9.42
N LYS A 123 6.44 6.58 -8.65
CA LYS A 123 7.78 7.01 -8.21
C LYS A 123 8.46 5.97 -7.31
N GLN A 124 7.71 5.36 -6.39
CA GLN A 124 8.24 4.37 -5.46
C GLN A 124 8.67 3.09 -6.17
N GLY A 125 7.94 2.65 -7.19
CA GLY A 125 8.20 1.39 -7.91
C GLY A 125 9.40 1.39 -8.85
N GLU A 126 10.28 2.40 -8.78
CA GLU A 126 11.36 2.65 -9.76
C GLU A 126 10.88 2.76 -11.23
N ALA A 127 9.57 2.88 -11.46
CA ALA A 127 8.98 3.18 -12.77
C ALA A 127 9.27 4.62 -13.24
N SER A 128 10.12 5.36 -12.51
CA SER A 128 10.83 6.54 -12.99
C SER A 128 11.79 6.24 -14.15
N ARG A 129 12.07 4.96 -14.45
CA ARG A 129 12.66 4.54 -15.72
C ARG A 129 11.63 4.68 -16.85
N LYS A 130 12.05 5.36 -17.92
CA LYS A 130 11.17 5.79 -19.02
C LYS A 130 10.50 4.59 -19.70
N ASN A 131 9.24 4.78 -20.12
CA ASN A 131 8.46 3.92 -21.05
C ASN A 131 7.60 2.80 -20.45
N HIS A 132 7.31 2.78 -19.15
CA HIS A 132 6.24 1.91 -18.63
C HIS A 132 4.86 2.36 -19.11
N ILE A 133 3.96 1.39 -19.33
CA ILE A 133 2.55 1.62 -19.66
C ILE A 133 1.75 1.34 -18.39
N LEU A 134 1.19 2.40 -17.81
CA LEU A 134 0.34 2.30 -16.63
C LEU A 134 -1.13 2.13 -17.04
N VAL A 135 -1.72 1.02 -16.63
CA VAL A 135 -3.13 0.70 -16.80
C VAL A 135 -3.82 0.88 -15.44
N MET A 136 -4.88 1.68 -15.42
CA MET A 136 -5.64 1.98 -14.21
C MET A 136 -7.10 2.25 -14.56
N ASP A 137 -7.98 2.08 -13.58
CA ASP A 137 -9.41 2.28 -13.77
C ASP A 137 -9.79 3.77 -13.91
N ARG A 138 -11.10 4.05 -14.07
CA ARG A 138 -11.62 5.41 -14.13
C ARG A 138 -11.42 6.21 -12.84
N TYR A 139 -11.37 5.55 -11.68
CA TYR A 139 -11.26 6.22 -10.38
C TYR A 139 -9.92 6.97 -10.24
N TYR A 140 -8.86 6.48 -10.89
CA TYR A 140 -7.55 7.15 -10.90
C TYR A 140 -7.33 8.14 -12.04
N ASN A 141 -8.07 7.99 -13.13
CA ASN A 141 -7.81 8.74 -14.35
C ASN A 141 -8.29 10.20 -14.27
N SER A 142 -7.42 11.13 -14.68
CA SER A 142 -7.76 12.54 -14.87
C SER A 142 -6.86 13.20 -15.93
N VAL A 143 -7.39 14.22 -16.62
CA VAL A 143 -6.65 14.97 -17.66
C VAL A 143 -5.42 15.69 -17.10
N THR A 144 -5.47 16.10 -15.83
CA THR A 144 -4.34 16.70 -15.13
C THR A 144 -3.25 15.68 -14.84
N LEU A 145 -3.61 14.46 -14.43
CA LEU A 145 -2.64 13.39 -14.16
C LEU A 145 -1.83 13.01 -15.41
N THR A 146 -2.44 12.96 -16.60
CA THR A 146 -1.75 12.56 -17.85
C THR A 146 -0.68 13.55 -18.33
N LYS A 147 -0.59 14.74 -17.72
CA LYS A 147 0.40 15.77 -18.06
C LYS A 147 1.71 15.62 -17.28
N HIS A 148 1.78 14.64 -16.37
CA HIS A 148 2.93 14.36 -15.51
C HIS A 148 3.56 13.02 -15.87
#